data_AF-A0A1H6VCT5-F1
#
_entry.id   AF-A0A1H6VCT5-F1
#
_cell.length_a   1.000
_cell.length_b   1.000
_cell.length_c   1.000
_cell.angle_alpha   90.00
_cell.angle_beta   90.00
_cell.angle_gamma   90.00
#
_symmetry.space_group_name_H-M   'P 1'
#
loop_
_entity.id
_entity.type
_entity.pdbx_description
1 polymer ?
#
loop_
_entity_poly.entity_id
_entity_poly.type
_entity_poly.pdbx_seq_one_letter_code
_entity_poly.pdbx_strand_id
1 'polypeptide(L)'
;MFNATDRITYKKILFPLFFGLGGAMLLYTLSGMITAIPLITVFLIISVGSFLYALWNIWQMVDEKFRPKIYRSISLFALFFHGTTIAINSYFQGIIATIYGFTLIVFFWNWLTADSKENVTN
;
A
#
# COMPACT_ATOMS: atom_id res chain seq x y z
N MET A 1 -2.94 -9.65 11.53
CA MET A 1 -1.62 -9.22 12.07
C MET A 1 -1.65 -7.83 12.66
N PHE A 2 -2.30 -6.85 12.00
CA PHE A 2 -2.51 -5.53 12.59
C PHE A 2 -3.95 -5.36 13.08
N ASN A 3 -4.12 -4.63 14.18
CA ASN A 3 -5.44 -4.19 14.61
C ASN A 3 -5.81 -2.87 13.92
N ALA A 4 -6.80 -2.92 13.01
CA ALA A 4 -7.28 -1.75 12.30
C ALA A 4 -8.07 -0.77 13.20
N THR A 5 -8.62 -1.25 14.32
CA THR A 5 -9.36 -0.42 15.28
C THR A 5 -8.43 0.31 16.23
N ASP A 6 -7.19 -0.18 16.38
CA ASP A 6 -6.15 0.57 17.10
C ASP A 6 -5.76 1.82 16.31
N ARG A 7 -6.08 2.98 16.90
CA ARG A 7 -5.87 4.29 16.29
C ARG A 7 -4.40 4.55 15.95
N ILE A 8 -3.47 4.03 16.74
CA ILE A 8 -2.03 4.26 16.53
C ILE A 8 -1.56 3.44 15.34
N THR A 9 -1.87 2.15 15.32
CA THR A 9 -1.58 1.23 14.20
C THR A 9 -2.17 1.73 12.90
N TYR A 10 -3.44 2.17 12.92
CA TYR A 10 -4.08 2.74 11.73
C TYR A 10 -3.32 3.96 11.19
N LYS A 11 -3.03 4.94 12.04
CA LYS A 11 -2.44 6.23 11.62
C LYS A 11 -0.97 6.12 11.22
N LYS A 12 -0.20 5.28 11.92
CA LYS A 12 1.25 5.22 11.76
C LYS A 12 1.74 4.13 10.81
N ILE A 13 0.96 3.06 10.66
CA ILE A 13 1.36 1.90 9.85
C ILE A 13 0.42 1.74 8.67
N LEU A 14 -0.87 1.51 8.92
CA LEU A 14 -1.77 1.08 7.86
C LEU A 14 -2.03 2.21 6.85
N PHE A 15 -2.51 3.38 7.27
CA PHE A 15 -2.78 4.48 6.35
C PHE A 15 -1.55 4.89 5.51
N PRO A 16 -0.36 5.14 6.08
CA PRO A 16 0.81 5.54 5.29
C PRO A 16 1.31 4.42 4.35
N LEU A 17 1.18 3.15 4.75
CA LEU A 17 1.51 2.00 3.91
C LEU A 17 0.64 1.98 2.64
N PHE A 18 -0.68 2.04 2.81
CA PHE A 18 -1.62 1.95 1.70
C PHE A 18 -1.65 3.23 0.86
N PHE A 19 -1.46 4.40 1.48
CA PHE A 19 -1.26 5.65 0.75
C PHE A 19 -0.01 5.59 -0.14
N GLY A 20 1.10 5.06 0.39
CA GLY A 20 2.33 4.89 -0.38
C GLY A 20 2.18 3.95 -1.57
N LEU A 21 1.56 2.78 -1.35
CA LEU A 21 1.28 1.78 -2.40
C LEU A 21 0.32 2.32 -3.46
N GLY A 22 -0.79 2.94 -3.04
CA GLY A 22 -1.79 3.51 -3.95
C GLY A 22 -1.26 4.73 -4.71
N GLY A 23 -0.39 5.52 -4.10
CA GLY A 23 0.20 6.68 -4.75
C GLY A 23 1.19 6.31 -5.86
N ALA A 24 2.02 5.29 -5.64
CA ALA A 24 2.89 4.75 -6.67
C ALA A 24 2.11 4.16 -7.86
N MET A 25 0.90 3.64 -7.63
CA MET A 25 0.01 3.12 -8.68
C MET A 25 -0.56 4.22 -9.58
N LEU A 26 -0.93 5.37 -9.01
CA LEU A 26 -1.49 6.50 -9.78
C LEU A 26 -0.54 7.01 -10.87
N LEU A 27 0.76 6.70 -10.77
CA LEU A 27 1.71 6.96 -11.85
C LEU A 27 1.36 6.24 -13.14
N TYR A 28 0.89 4.99 -13.07
CA TYR A 28 0.56 4.24 -14.27
C TYR A 28 -0.58 4.91 -15.03
N THR A 29 -1.52 5.53 -14.31
CA THR A 29 -2.64 6.30 -14.85
C THR A 29 -2.21 7.65 -15.44
N LEU A 30 -1.24 8.32 -14.80
CA LEU A 30 -0.90 9.72 -15.08
C LEU A 30 0.38 9.91 -15.91
N SER A 31 1.11 8.83 -16.20
CA SER A 31 2.43 8.84 -16.86
C SER A 31 2.49 9.47 -18.27
N GLY A 32 1.38 9.89 -18.85
CA GLY A 32 1.31 10.59 -20.15
C GLY A 32 1.05 12.10 -20.07
N MET A 33 0.88 12.69 -18.88
CA MET A 33 0.44 14.08 -18.72
C MET A 33 1.62 15.03 -18.39
N ILE A 34 2.20 15.64 -19.43
CA ILE A 34 3.37 16.54 -19.33
C ILE A 34 3.10 17.76 -18.41
N THR A 35 1.88 18.29 -18.40
CA THR A 35 1.51 19.45 -17.58
C THR A 35 1.41 19.15 -16.08
N ALA A 36 1.40 17.86 -15.70
CA ALA A 36 1.26 17.42 -14.32
C ALA A 36 2.60 17.01 -13.66
N ILE A 37 3.74 17.07 -14.37
CA ILE A 37 5.04 16.54 -13.91
C ILE A 37 5.46 17.06 -12.52
N PRO A 38 5.39 18.37 -12.19
CA PRO A 38 5.78 18.85 -10.86
C PRO A 38 4.90 18.30 -9.75
N LEU A 39 3.58 18.29 -9.98
CA LEU A 39 2.60 17.78 -9.01
C LEU A 39 2.75 16.28 -8.80
N ILE A 40 2.96 15.52 -9.87
CA ILE A 40 3.23 14.07 -9.84
C ILE A 40 4.51 13.80 -9.06
N THR A 41 5.55 14.61 -9.25
CA THR A 41 6.84 14.45 -8.55
C THR A 41 6.68 14.69 -7.05
N VAL A 42 5.99 15.76 -6.64
CA VAL A 42 5.72 16.03 -5.22
C VAL A 42 4.89 14.90 -4.61
N PHE A 43 3.85 14.47 -5.31
CA PHE A 43 3.01 13.37 -4.86
C PHE A 43 3.83 12.08 -4.67
N LEU A 44 4.74 11.78 -5.58
CA LEU A 44 5.65 10.63 -5.46
C LEU A 44 6.53 10.68 -4.23
N ILE A 45 7.15 11.84 -3.97
CA ILE A 45 7.99 12.02 -2.79
C ILE A 45 7.18 11.76 -1.52
N ILE A 46 5.94 12.26 -1.46
CA ILE A 46 5.04 12.03 -0.32
C ILE A 46 4.64 10.56 -0.21
N SER A 47 4.33 9.88 -1.32
CA SER A 47 3.97 8.46 -1.32
C SER A 47 5.13 7.57 -0.87
N VAL A 48 6.33 7.79 -1.40
CA VAL A 48 7.55 7.07 -0.97
C VAL A 48 7.85 7.36 0.50
N GLY A 49 7.80 8.63 0.91
CA GLY A 49 8.00 9.02 2.29
C GLY A 49 7.00 8.37 3.25
N SER A 50 5.73 8.31 2.87
CA SER A 50 4.67 7.65 3.64
C SER A 50 4.89 6.15 3.76
N PHE A 51 5.32 5.50 2.67
CA PHE A 51 5.66 4.08 2.68
C PHE A 51 6.83 3.78 3.62
N LEU A 52 7.93 4.54 3.50
CA LEU A 52 9.10 4.39 4.38
C LEU A 52 8.76 4.69 5.84
N TYR A 53 7.91 5.69 6.09
CA TYR A 53 7.40 5.99 7.42
C TYR A 53 6.60 4.82 8.00
N ALA A 54 5.76 4.15 7.22
CA ALA A 54 5.08 2.93 7.68
C ALA A 54 6.07 1.83 8.04
N LEU A 55 7.07 1.56 7.18
CA LEU A 55 8.08 0.54 7.44
C LEU A 55 8.89 0.84 8.71
N TRP A 56 9.23 2.12 8.94
CA TRP A 56 9.89 2.56 10.16
C TRP A 56 9.01 2.32 11.40
N ASN A 57 7.72 2.63 11.34
CA ASN A 57 6.83 2.40 12.49
C ASN A 57 6.60 0.90 12.73
N ILE A 58 6.57 0.05 11.70
CA ILE A 58 6.58 -1.41 11.88
C ILE A 58 7.82 -1.85 12.65
N TRP A 59 8.99 -1.28 12.34
CA TRP A 59 10.23 -1.62 13.02
C TRP A 59 10.17 -1.28 14.52
N GLN A 60 9.64 -0.10 14.84
CA GLN A 60 9.61 0.45 16.19
C GLN A 60 8.48 -0.11 17.07
N MET A 61 7.34 -0.48 16.48
CA MET A 61 6.12 -0.76 17.23
C MET A 61 5.72 -2.24 17.23
N VAL A 62 6.27 -3.06 16.33
CA VAL A 62 5.88 -4.49 16.23
C VAL A 62 6.95 -5.35 16.89
N ASP A 63 6.52 -6.37 17.63
CA ASP A 63 7.44 -7.33 18.24
C ASP A 63 8.34 -7.98 17.19
N GLU A 64 9.60 -8.17 17.56
CA GLU A 64 10.65 -8.69 16.68
C GLU A 64 10.29 -10.04 16.03
N LYS A 65 9.57 -10.88 16.79
CA LYS A 65 9.07 -12.17 16.32
C LYS A 65 8.16 -12.06 15.10
N PHE A 66 7.38 -10.99 14.96
CA PHE A 66 6.40 -10.83 13.89
C PHE A 66 6.92 -9.97 12.72
N ARG A 67 7.89 -9.09 12.96
CA ARG A 67 8.45 -8.15 11.96
C ARG A 67 8.85 -8.83 10.63
N PRO A 68 9.63 -9.94 10.61
CA PRO A 68 10.03 -10.58 9.35
C PRO A 68 8.85 -11.06 8.50
N LYS A 69 7.81 -11.62 9.15
CA LYS A 69 6.61 -12.09 8.45
C LYS A 69 5.86 -10.91 7.82
N ILE A 70 5.72 -9.78 8.53
CA ILE A 70 5.05 -8.58 8.00
C ILE A 70 5.81 -8.02 6.81
N TYR A 71 7.12 -7.79 6.95
CA TYR A 71 7.93 -7.25 5.85
C TYR A 71 7.93 -8.14 4.63
N ARG A 72 8.11 -9.46 4.80
CA ARG A 72 8.01 -10.42 3.69
C ARG A 72 6.67 -10.29 2.97
N SER A 73 5.58 -10.13 3.72
CA SER A 73 4.25 -10.02 3.15
C SER A 73 4.04 -8.71 2.39
N ILE A 74 4.51 -7.59 2.93
CA ILE A 74 4.51 -6.30 2.25
C ILE A 74 5.35 -6.36 0.98
N SER A 75 6.55 -6.94 1.02
CA SER A 75 7.43 -7.07 -0.15
C SER A 75 6.81 -7.93 -1.25
N LEU A 76 6.27 -9.11 -0.89
CA LEU A 76 5.61 -9.99 -1.85
C LEU A 76 4.37 -9.33 -2.46
N PHE A 77 3.56 -8.66 -1.64
CA PHE A 77 2.42 -7.91 -2.13
C PHE A 77 2.84 -6.78 -3.07
N ALA A 78 3.80 -5.94 -2.67
CA ALA A 78 4.26 -4.81 -3.49
C ALA A 78 4.79 -5.28 -4.85
N LEU A 79 5.56 -6.37 -4.88
CA LEU A 79 6.08 -6.95 -6.12
C LEU A 79 4.95 -7.45 -7.02
N PHE A 80 4.00 -8.23 -6.47
CA PHE A 80 2.85 -8.72 -7.21
C PHE A 80 1.96 -7.57 -7.69
N PHE A 81 1.65 -6.63 -6.81
CA PHE A 81 0.81 -5.46 -7.04
C PHE A 81 1.36 -4.60 -8.20
N HIS A 82 2.62 -4.19 -8.13
CA HIS A 82 3.22 -3.37 -9.18
C HIS A 82 3.42 -4.17 -10.48
N GLY A 83 3.88 -5.42 -10.40
CA GLY A 83 4.09 -6.26 -11.57
C GLY A 83 2.81 -6.51 -12.38
N THR A 84 1.72 -6.86 -11.69
CA THR A 84 0.42 -7.10 -12.33
C THR A 84 -0.24 -5.81 -12.81
N THR A 85 -0.12 -4.71 -12.07
CA THR A 85 -0.64 -3.41 -12.50
C THR A 85 0.07 -2.88 -13.74
N ILE A 86 1.40 -3.03 -13.83
CA ILE A 86 2.18 -2.69 -15.04
C ILE A 86 1.73 -3.55 -16.23
N ALA A 87 1.58 -4.86 -16.03
CA ALA A 87 1.12 -5.75 -17.08
C ALA A 87 -0.26 -5.32 -17.59
N ILE A 88 -1.22 -5.08 -16.69
CA ILE A 88 -2.56 -4.62 -17.08
C ILE A 88 -2.52 -3.27 -17.79
N ASN A 89 -1.71 -2.31 -17.31
CA ASN A 89 -1.56 -1.00 -17.97
C ASN A 89 -0.95 -1.10 -19.37
N SER A 90 -0.21 -2.18 -19.67
CA SER A 90 0.39 -2.39 -20.99
C SER A 90 -0.62 -2.95 -22.00
N TYR A 91 -1.65 -3.66 -21.55
CA TYR A 91 -2.69 -4.26 -22.40
C TYR A 91 -4.03 -3.50 -22.37
N PHE A 92 -4.28 -2.74 -21.32
CA PHE A 92 -5.51 -2.00 -21.06
C PHE A 92 -5.20 -0.53 -20.74
N GLN A 93 -6.18 0.36 -20.86
CA GLN A 93 -6.02 1.77 -20.48
C GLN A 93 -5.71 1.93 -18.98
N GLY A 94 -4.94 2.96 -18.62
CA GLY A 94 -4.49 3.19 -17.24
C GLY A 94 -5.60 3.26 -16.19
N ILE A 95 -6.82 3.65 -16.56
CA ILE A 95 -7.99 3.63 -15.67
C ILE A 95 -8.33 2.20 -15.22
N ILE A 96 -8.25 1.20 -16.11
CA ILE A 96 -8.53 -0.21 -15.79
C ILE A 96 -7.46 -0.76 -14.85
N ALA A 97 -6.19 -0.44 -15.11
CA ALA A 97 -5.07 -0.79 -14.22
C ALA A 97 -5.24 -0.17 -12.82
N THR A 98 -5.77 1.06 -12.77
CA THR A 98 -6.07 1.77 -11.51
C THR A 98 -7.15 1.07 -10.69
N ILE A 99 -8.28 0.71 -11.33
CA ILE A 99 -9.38 -0.01 -10.66
C ILE A 99 -8.87 -1.34 -10.12
N TYR A 100 -8.16 -2.11 -10.94
CA TYR A 100 -7.56 -3.38 -10.54
C TYR A 100 -6.63 -3.22 -9.34
N GLY A 101 -5.74 -2.24 -9.37
CA GLY A 101 -4.81 -2.02 -8.27
C GLY A 101 -5.53 -1.60 -6.97
N PHE A 102 -6.55 -0.75 -7.05
CA PHE A 102 -7.38 -0.45 -5.86
C PHE A 102 -8.03 -1.71 -5.29
N THR A 103 -8.52 -2.61 -6.15
CA THR A 103 -9.06 -3.90 -5.70
C THR A 103 -8.01 -4.73 -4.94
N LEU A 104 -6.78 -4.85 -5.46
CA LEU A 104 -5.69 -5.55 -4.77
C LEU A 104 -5.33 -4.92 -3.42
N ILE A 105 -5.29 -3.59 -3.34
CA ILE A 105 -5.04 -2.85 -2.09
C ILE A 105 -6.10 -3.19 -1.04
N VAL A 106 -7.38 -3.24 -1.42
CA VAL A 106 -8.48 -3.60 -0.50
C VAL A 106 -8.36 -5.05 -0.03
N PHE A 107 -8.00 -5.99 -0.92
CA PHE A 107 -7.76 -7.37 -0.52
C PHE A 107 -6.60 -7.49 0.48
N PHE A 108 -5.50 -6.79 0.22
CA PHE A 108 -4.34 -6.80 1.10
C PHE A 108 -4.63 -6.15 2.46
N TRP A 109 -5.43 -5.09 2.49
CA TRP A 109 -5.97 -4.51 3.73
C TRP A 109 -6.69 -5.54 4.57
N ASN A 110 -7.66 -6.23 3.97
CA ASN A 110 -8.47 -7.23 4.66
C ASN A 110 -7.62 -8.38 5.19
N TRP A 111 -6.61 -8.81 4.42
CA TRP A 111 -5.70 -9.87 4.83
C TRP A 111 -4.77 -9.45 5.98
N LEU A 112 -4.17 -8.25 5.93
CA LEU A 112 -3.31 -7.74 7.01
C LEU A 112 -4.07 -7.55 8.34
N THR A 113 -5.37 -7.27 8.26
CA THR A 113 -6.24 -6.96 9.40
C THR A 113 -7.14 -8.12 9.83
N ALA A 114 -7.06 -9.30 9.20
CA ALA A 114 -7.94 -10.44 9.42
C ALA A 114 -8.05 -10.87 10.91
N ASP A 115 -6.92 -11.10 11.58
CA ASP A 115 -6.90 -11.53 13.01
C ASP A 115 -7.56 -10.52 13.97
N SER A 116 -7.69 -9.24 13.58
CA SER A 116 -8.36 -8.23 14.42
C SER A 116 -9.88 -8.29 14.33
N LYS A 117 -10.43 -8.92 13.29
CA LYS A 117 -11.87 -9.03 13.09
C LYS A 117 -12.47 -10.22 13.86
N GLU A 118 -11.71 -11.30 14.04
CA GLU A 118 -12.11 -12.45 14.85
C GLU A 118 -12.20 -12.13 16.36
N ASN A 119 -11.34 -11.25 16.87
CA ASN A 119 -11.35 -10.86 18.30
C ASN A 119 -12.44 -9.85 18.69
N VAL A 120 -13.23 -9.34 17.74
CA VAL A 120 -14.34 -8.40 18.00
C VAL A 120 -15.70 -9.12 17.95
N THR A 121 -15.73 -10.37 17.45
CA THR A 121 -16.95 -11.16 17.24
C THR A 121 -17.15 -12.29 18.25
N ASN A 122 -16.19 -12.48 19.18
CA ASN A 122 -16.29 -13.33 20.36
C ASN A 122 -16.39 -12.48 21.62
#